data_AF-A0A938HPR9-F1
#
_entry.id   AF-A0A938HPR9-F1
#
_cell.length_a   1.000
_cell.length_b   1.000
_cell.length_c   1.000
_cell.angle_alpha   90.00
_cell.angle_beta   90.00
_cell.angle_gamma   90.00
#
_symmetry.space_group_name_H-M   'P 1'
#
loop_
_entity.id
_entity.type
_entity.pdbx_description
1 polymer ?
#
loop_
_entity_poly.entity_id
_entity_poly.type
_entity_poly.pdbx_seq_one_letter_code
_entity_poly.pdbx_strand_id
1 'polypeptide(L)' 'MTHWRSTLLRDGAPLAEAIRIIDASSKQICLVVDDADRLLGTVTDGDVRRAILKAVP' A
#
# COMPACT_ATOMS: atom_id res chain seq x y z
N MET A 1 17.70 -11.33 5.12
CA MET A 1 16.98 -11.12 3.85
C MET A 1 15.86 -10.12 4.10
N THR A 2 15.67 -9.12 3.25
CA THR A 2 14.58 -8.16 3.41
C THR A 2 13.25 -8.83 3.06
N HIS A 3 12.32 -8.92 4.01
CA HIS A 3 10.95 -9.42 3.81
C HIS A 3 10.12 -8.40 3.03
N TRP A 4 10.47 -8.12 1.78
CA TRP A 4 9.75 -7.16 0.95
C TRP A 4 8.39 -7.71 0.49
N ARG A 5 8.23 -9.04 0.40
CA ARG A 5 6.94 -9.64 0.07
C ARG A 5 5.83 -9.37 1.09
N SER A 6 6.19 -8.99 2.33
CA SER A 6 5.19 -8.55 3.32
C SER A 6 4.56 -7.19 2.98
N THR A 7 5.03 -6.52 1.93
CA THR A 7 4.47 -5.26 1.46
C THR A 7 3.52 -5.42 0.28
N LEU A 8 3.22 -6.65 -0.16
CA LEU A 8 2.37 -6.88 -1.32
C LEU A 8 0.89 -6.76 -0.96
N LEU A 9 0.14 -6.08 -1.81
CA LEU A 9 -1.31 -5.97 -1.78
C LEU A 9 -1.88 -6.40 -3.12
N ARG A 10 -2.91 -7.25 -3.11
CA ARG A 10 -3.63 -7.64 -4.33
C ARG A 10 -4.44 -6.46 -4.86
N ASP A 11 -4.58 -6.38 -6.18
CA ASP A 11 -5.51 -5.44 -6.78
C ASP A 11 -6.94 -5.63 -6.23
N GLY A 12 -7.72 -4.55 -6.20
CA GLY A 12 -9.08 -4.56 -5.65
C GLY A 12 -9.19 -4.62 -4.11
N ALA A 13 -8.09 -4.84 -3.39
CA ALA A 13 -8.10 -4.84 -1.93
C ALA A 13 -8.46 -3.45 -1.36
N PRO A 14 -9.13 -3.38 -0.19
CA PRO A 14 -9.56 -2.11 0.38
C PRO A 14 -8.36 -1.26 0.84
N LEU A 15 -8.50 0.08 0.78
CA LEU A 15 -7.46 1.02 1.22
C LEU A 15 -6.99 0.77 2.66
N ALA A 16 -7.90 0.34 3.55
CA ALA A 16 -7.57 0.00 4.92
C ALA A 16 -6.50 -1.11 5.01
N GLU A 17 -6.47 -2.03 4.05
CA GLU A 17 -5.45 -3.07 4.01
C GLU A 17 -4.09 -2.55 3.57
N ALA A 18 -4.07 -1.65 2.58
CA ALA A 18 -2.85 -0.93 2.21
C ALA A 18 -2.26 -0.20 3.44
N ILE A 19 -3.11 0.48 4.23
CA ILE A 19 -2.70 1.16 5.48
C ILE A 19 -2.12 0.16 6.49
N ARG A 20 -2.78 -0.98 6.72
CA ARG A 20 -2.28 -2.03 7.63
C ARG A 20 -0.90 -2.56 7.19
N ILE A 21 -0.70 -2.76 5.89
CA ILE A 21 0.57 -3.21 5.33
C ILE A 21 1.66 -2.16 5.54
N ILE A 22 1.35 -0.89 5.27
CA ILE A 22 2.30 0.21 5.44
C ILE A 22 2.73 0.31 6.92
N ASP A 23 1.77 0.29 7.84
CA ASP A 23 1.99 0.36 9.29
C ASP A 23 2.78 -0.85 9.84
N ALA A 24 2.42 -2.06 9.42
CA ALA A 24 3.09 -3.29 9.85
C ALA A 24 4.48 -3.46 9.22
N SER A 25 4.76 -2.80 8.09
CA SER A 25 6.05 -2.88 7.42
C SER A 25 6.98 -1.76 7.90
N SER A 26 8.23 -2.10 8.19
CA SER A 26 9.29 -1.10 8.39
C SER A 26 9.69 -0.36 7.09
N LYS A 27 8.93 -0.51 5.99
CA LYS A 27 9.30 -0.08 4.64
C LYS A 27 8.48 1.10 4.12
N GLN A 28 7.42 1.51 4.84
CA GLN A 28 6.62 2.71 4.54
C GLN A 28 6.01 2.72 3.12
N ILE A 29 5.89 1.53 2.50
CA ILE A 29 5.40 1.36 1.15
C ILE A 29 4.59 0.07 1.04
N CYS A 30 3.53 0.13 0.26
CA CYS A 30 2.74 -1.01 -0.17
C CYS A 30 2.86 -1.14 -1.69
N LEU A 31 3.18 -2.34 -2.17
CA LEU A 31 3.32 -2.68 -3.58
C LEU A 31 2.02 -3.35 -4.04
N VAL A 32 1.32 -2.73 -4.99
CA VAL A 32 0.08 -3.29 -5.53
C VAL A 32 0.42 -4.21 -6.69
N VAL A 33 -0.05 -5.45 -6.64
CA VAL A 33 0.24 -6.49 -7.64
C VAL A 33 -1.03 -7.15 -8.18
N ASP A 34 -0.97 -7.62 -9.43
CA ASP A 34 -1.99 -8.50 -10.01
C ASP A 34 -1.88 -9.93 -9.45
N ASP A 35 -2.77 -10.83 -9.89
CA ASP A 35 -2.76 -12.24 -9.51
C ASP A 35 -1.51 -13.02 -9.96
N ALA A 36 -0.78 -12.49 -10.95
CA ALA A 36 0.47 -13.06 -11.45
C ALA A 36 1.72 -12.43 -10.79
N ASP A 37 1.55 -11.74 -9.66
CA ASP A 37 2.59 -11.02 -8.90
C ASP A 37 3.29 -9.91 -9.72
N ARG A 38 2.65 -9.38 -10.77
CA ARG A 38 3.17 -8.24 -11.53
C ARG A 38 2.86 -6.94 -10.81
N LEU A 39 3.88 -6.09 -10.65
CA LEU A 39 3.73 -4.78 -10.03
C LEU A 39 2.85 -3.86 -10.90
N LEU A 40 1.72 -3.43 -10.34
CA LEU A 40 0.80 -2.48 -10.96
C LEU A 40 1.05 -1.04 -10.50
N GLY A 41 1.50 -0.88 -9.25
CA GLY A 41 1.73 0.44 -8.67
C GLY A 41 2.13 0.39 -7.21
N THR A 42 2.16 1.55 -6.58
CA THR A 42 2.56 1.70 -5.17
C THR A 42 1.58 2.60 -4.41
N VAL A 43 1.50 2.37 -3.11
CA VAL A 43 0.76 3.21 -2.16
C VAL A 43 1.68 3.51 -0.98
N THR A 44 1.71 4.77 -0.55
CA THR A 44 2.51 5.25 0.58
C THR A 44 1.65 6.01 1.59
N ASP A 45 2.18 6.27 2.79
CA ASP A 45 1.56 7.19 3.77
C ASP A 45 1.29 8.58 3.17
N GLY A 46 2.12 9.01 2.21
CA GLY A 46 1.94 10.26 1.49
C GLY A 46 0.68 10.28 0.63
N ASP A 47 0.33 9.15 0.02
CA ASP A 47 -0.89 9.02 -0.78
C ASP A 47 -2.13 8.99 0.12
N VAL A 48 -2.07 8.20 1.20
CA VAL A 48 -3.14 8.12 2.21
C VAL A 48 -3.40 9.49 2.83
N ARG A 49 -2.35 10.16 3.32
CA ARG A 49 -2.45 11.50 3.92
C ARG A 49 -3.01 12.52 2.93
N ARG A 50 -2.51 12.55 1.69
CA ARG A 50 -3.00 13.48 0.66
C ARG A 50 -4.45 13.21 0.28
N ALA A 51 -4.89 11.96 0.26
CA ALA A 51 -6.30 11.62 0.02
C ALA A 51 -7.21 12.12 1.16
N ILE A 52 -6.79 11.92 2.42
CA ILE A 52 -7.53 12.43 3.59
C ILE A 52 -7.58 13.96 3.56
N LEU A 53 -6.45 14.64 3.35
CA LEU A 53 -6.40 16.11 3.31
C LEU A 53 -7.24 16.70 2.18
N LYS A 54 -7.39 16.00 1.05
CA LYS A 54 -8.30 16.42 -0.04
C LYS A 54 -9.78 16.20 0.28
N ALA A 55 -10.10 15.28 1.20
CA ALA A 55 -11.46 14.96 1.59
C ALA A 55 -11.97 15.82 2.76
N VAL A 56 -11.09 16.58 3.42
CA VAL A 56 -11.44 17.54 4.47
C VAL A 56 -11.59 18.94 3.84
N PRO A 57 -12.69 19.67 4.08
CA PRO A 57 -12.90 21.03 3.56
C PRO A 57 -11.85 22.05 4.00
#